data_AF-K1S0A8-F1
#
_entry.id   AF-K1S0A8-F1
#
_cell.length_a   1.000
_cell.length_b   1.000
_cell.length_c   1.000
_cell.angle_alpha   90.00
_cell.angle_beta   90.00
_cell.angle_gamma   90.00
#
_symmetry.space_group_name_H-M   'P 1'
#
loop_
_entity.id
_entity.type
_entity.pdbx_description
1 polymer ?
#
loop_
_entity_poly.entity_id
_entity_poly.type
_entity_poly.pdbx_seq_one_letter_code
_entity_poly.pdbx_strand_id
1 'polypeptide(L)'
;PILTHRHLGAQYPVTCVGHADLVDDGNGNWYMVVLACRPNQGYTLLGRETFLAKVTWEDGWPVVNAGVGHLEEVVTLPYEGQPSDDVPQCKTYTFDTPSLPLELLTLRNHRDHELELHAEEHIVRLFHRCDSLKDCGEPAYLALRQQHWNCEFETSFIPHFCKESDCAGIA
;
A
#
# COMPACT_ATOMS: atom_id res chain seq x y z
N PRO A 1 13.55 21.48 11.47
CA PRO A 1 12.80 20.22 11.33
C PRO A 1 13.70 19.08 11.82
N ILE A 2 13.17 18.09 12.53
CA ILE A 2 13.96 16.94 12.98
C ILE A 2 14.18 15.90 11.87
N LEU A 3 13.32 15.90 10.84
CA LEU A 3 13.49 15.13 9.60
C LEU A 3 12.83 15.89 8.44
N THR A 4 13.52 16.01 7.31
CA THR A 4 12.95 16.52 6.04
C THR A 4 13.87 16.23 4.87
N HIS A 5 13.32 15.90 3.70
CA HIS A 5 14.10 15.79 2.45
C HIS A 5 14.04 17.05 1.58
N ARG A 6 13.40 18.14 2.04
CA ARG A 6 13.18 19.34 1.21
C ARG A 6 14.46 19.93 0.59
N HIS A 7 15.60 19.70 1.26
CA HIS A 7 16.90 20.25 0.90
C HIS A 7 17.70 19.37 -0.08
N LEU A 8 17.26 18.12 -0.28
CA LEU A 8 17.90 17.15 -1.19
C LEU A 8 17.46 17.34 -2.66
N GLY A 9 16.44 18.17 -2.89
CA GLY A 9 15.92 18.50 -4.22
C GLY A 9 14.96 17.45 -4.78
N ALA A 10 14.29 17.81 -5.88
CA ALA A 10 13.23 16.99 -6.48
C ALA A 10 13.71 15.71 -7.16
N GLN A 11 15.02 15.59 -7.42
CA GLN A 11 15.61 14.40 -8.05
C GLN A 11 16.01 13.33 -7.04
N TYR A 12 15.92 13.61 -5.73
CA TYR A 12 16.24 12.61 -4.71
C TYR A 12 15.21 11.47 -4.75
N PRO A 13 15.62 10.18 -4.61
CA PRO A 13 14.73 9.03 -4.81
C PRO A 13 13.53 8.96 -3.86
N VAL A 14 13.60 9.64 -2.71
CA VAL A 14 12.52 9.69 -1.71
C VAL A 14 12.20 11.15 -1.39
N THR A 15 10.94 11.53 -1.52
CA THR A 15 10.48 12.91 -1.34
C THR A 15 9.28 12.98 -0.39
N CYS A 16 8.82 14.19 -0.06
CA CYS A 16 7.63 14.41 0.75
C CYS A 16 7.69 13.79 2.17
N VAL A 17 8.90 13.59 2.72
CA VAL A 17 9.11 12.98 4.04
C VAL A 17 8.48 13.81 5.16
N GLY A 18 7.66 13.16 5.99
CA GLY A 18 7.03 13.78 7.16
C GLY A 18 5.94 12.93 7.80
N HIS A 19 5.02 13.57 8.52
CA HIS A 19 3.90 12.93 9.24
C HIS A 19 4.36 11.78 10.13
N ALA A 20 5.35 12.08 10.96
CA ALA A 20 6.04 11.12 11.78
C ALA A 20 5.23 10.69 13.00
N ASP A 21 5.42 9.44 13.40
CA ASP A 21 5.08 8.95 14.74
C ASP A 21 6.32 8.27 15.37
N LEU A 22 6.56 8.51 16.65
CA LEU A 22 7.70 7.97 17.39
C LEU A 22 7.30 6.68 18.10
N VAL A 23 8.16 5.68 18.04
CA VAL A 23 7.93 4.40 18.69
C VAL A 23 9.17 3.96 19.47
N ASP A 24 8.96 3.57 20.71
CA ASP A 24 9.91 2.84 21.55
C ASP A 24 9.65 1.34 21.33
N ASP A 25 10.69 0.57 21.00
CA ASP A 25 10.55 -0.88 20.83
C ASP A 25 10.52 -1.65 22.16
N GLY A 26 10.67 -0.96 23.30
CA GLY A 26 10.70 -1.54 24.64
C GLY A 26 12.06 -2.10 25.05
N ASN A 27 13.04 -2.12 24.14
CA ASN A 27 14.41 -2.60 24.36
C ASN A 27 15.42 -1.45 24.41
N GLY A 28 14.93 -0.21 24.52
CA GLY A 28 15.76 1.00 24.55
C GLY A 28 16.16 1.53 23.18
N ASN A 29 15.64 0.96 22.08
CA ASN A 29 15.80 1.54 20.76
C ASN A 29 14.58 2.37 20.39
N TRP A 30 14.83 3.52 19.78
CA TRP A 30 13.77 4.40 19.29
C TRP A 30 13.77 4.45 17.78
N TYR A 31 12.56 4.51 17.23
CA TYR A 31 12.34 4.63 15.81
C TYR A 31 11.28 5.68 15.51
N MET A 32 11.22 6.05 14.25
CA MET A 32 10.20 6.92 13.69
C MET A 32 9.62 6.24 12.46
N VAL A 33 8.30 6.06 12.44
CA VAL A 33 7.57 5.72 11.22
C VAL A 33 7.14 7.00 10.55
N VAL A 34 7.36 7.13 9.25
CA VAL A 34 7.06 8.34 8.49
C VAL A 34 6.41 7.98 7.17
N LEU A 35 5.66 8.93 6.61
CA LEU A 35 5.27 8.84 5.20
C LEU A 35 6.34 9.46 4.31
N ALA A 36 6.49 8.93 3.11
CA ALA A 36 7.23 9.56 2.01
C ALA A 36 6.74 9.04 0.65
N CYS A 37 7.28 9.57 -0.45
CA CYS A 37 6.96 9.13 -1.81
C CYS A 37 8.23 8.75 -2.57
N ARG A 38 8.15 7.70 -3.41
CA ARG A 38 9.17 7.38 -4.42
C ARG A 38 8.77 7.92 -5.80
N PRO A 39 9.15 9.16 -6.17
CA PRO A 39 8.82 9.69 -7.49
C PRO A 39 9.53 8.92 -8.61
N ASN A 40 8.84 8.73 -9.72
CA ASN A 40 9.42 8.24 -10.97
C ASN A 40 9.07 9.24 -12.07
N GLN A 41 10.10 9.78 -12.73
CA GLN A 41 9.95 10.85 -13.74
C GLN A 41 9.08 12.03 -13.27
N GLY A 42 9.15 12.36 -11.98
CA GLY A 42 8.38 13.44 -11.35
C GLY A 42 6.97 13.07 -10.88
N TYR A 43 6.49 11.84 -11.13
CA TYR A 43 5.18 11.37 -10.71
C TYR A 43 5.25 10.47 -9.47
N THR A 44 4.27 10.55 -8.58
CA THR A 44 4.16 9.73 -7.36
C THR A 44 2.92 8.82 -7.42
N LEU A 45 2.86 7.94 -8.42
CA LEU A 45 1.67 7.13 -8.70
C LEU A 45 1.42 6.01 -7.68
N LEU A 46 2.46 5.55 -6.97
CA LEU A 46 2.32 4.59 -5.87
C LEU A 46 1.72 5.21 -4.59
N GLY A 47 1.49 6.53 -4.58
CA GLY A 47 1.00 7.26 -3.41
C GLY A 47 2.08 7.57 -2.38
N ARG A 48 1.65 7.77 -1.13
CA ARG A 48 2.53 7.93 0.04
C ARG A 48 2.70 6.57 0.69
N GLU A 49 3.94 6.19 0.93
CA GLU A 49 4.35 4.90 1.47
C GLU A 49 4.94 5.09 2.87
N THR A 50 5.04 4.00 3.64
CA THR A 50 5.57 4.03 5.01
C THR A 50 7.06 3.71 5.01
N PHE A 51 7.85 4.53 5.70
CA PHE A 51 9.29 4.37 5.89
C PHE A 51 9.63 4.33 7.37
N LEU A 52 10.80 3.78 7.69
CA LEU A 52 11.34 3.68 9.04
C LEU A 52 12.64 4.47 9.14
N ALA A 53 12.85 5.15 10.26
CA ALA A 53 14.10 5.80 10.61
C ALA A 53 14.50 5.47 12.05
N LYS A 54 15.80 5.38 12.32
CA LYS A 54 16.31 5.29 13.69
C LYS A 54 16.25 6.64 14.38
N VAL A 55 16.02 6.62 15.67
CA VAL A 55 16.05 7.81 16.52
C VAL A 55 16.95 7.54 17.71
N THR A 56 17.85 8.48 17.96
CA THR A 56 18.58 8.57 19.22
C THR A 56 18.11 9.80 19.99
N TRP A 57 18.33 9.82 21.30
CA TRP A 57 17.98 10.97 22.13
C TRP A 57 19.25 11.62 22.66
N GLU A 58 19.41 12.91 22.40
CA GLU A 58 20.54 13.71 22.87
C GLU A 58 19.99 14.92 23.64
N ASP A 59 20.32 15.02 24.92
CA ASP A 59 19.86 16.11 25.81
C ASP A 59 18.34 16.35 25.75
N GLY A 60 17.56 15.27 25.62
CA GLY A 60 16.09 15.32 25.54
C GLY A 60 15.51 15.63 24.15
N TRP A 61 16.35 15.71 23.11
CA TRP A 61 15.92 15.95 21.73
C TRP A 61 16.10 14.69 20.86
N PRO A 62 15.10 14.33 20.04
CA PRO A 62 15.23 13.23 19.11
C PRO A 62 16.11 13.63 17.91
N VAL A 63 17.10 12.81 17.63
CA VAL A 63 18.01 12.92 16.48
C VAL A 63 17.70 11.77 15.54
N VAL A 64 17.15 12.08 14.37
CA VAL A 64 16.75 11.07 13.37
C VAL A 64 17.95 10.72 12.49
N ASN A 65 18.26 9.42 12.38
CA ASN A 65 19.40 8.88 11.64
C ASN A 65 20.68 9.70 11.89
N ALA A 66 21.14 9.72 13.15
CA ALA A 66 22.27 10.55 13.59
C ALA A 66 23.49 10.44 12.67
N GLY A 67 24.04 11.58 12.27
CA GLY A 67 25.16 11.68 11.30
C GLY A 67 24.73 11.69 9.83
N VAL A 68 23.54 11.18 9.49
CA VAL A 68 22.99 11.16 8.12
C VAL A 68 21.95 12.26 7.92
N GLY A 69 20.98 12.38 8.84
CA GLY A 69 19.98 13.46 8.85
C GLY A 69 18.88 13.35 7.78
N HIS A 70 18.75 12.20 7.12
CA HIS A 70 17.69 11.87 6.16
C HIS A 70 17.39 10.37 6.19
N LEU A 71 16.31 9.94 5.54
CA LEU A 71 15.98 8.51 5.41
C LEU A 71 17.09 7.79 4.66
N GLU A 72 17.48 6.63 5.18
CA GLU A 72 18.46 5.75 4.57
C GLU A 72 17.75 4.71 3.70
N GLU A 73 18.43 4.20 2.68
CA GLU A 73 17.91 3.12 1.84
C GLU A 73 17.76 1.81 2.62
N VAL A 74 18.70 1.55 3.53
CA VAL A 74 18.74 0.35 4.37
C VAL A 74 18.84 0.78 5.82
N VAL A 75 17.97 0.23 6.67
CA VAL A 75 18.00 0.45 8.12
C VAL A 75 18.33 -0.87 8.81
N THR A 76 19.49 -0.93 9.47
CA THR A 76 19.90 -2.13 10.23
C THR A 76 19.26 -2.13 11.63
N LEU A 77 18.37 -3.06 11.93
CA LEU A 77 17.75 -3.18 13.24
C LEU A 77 18.50 -4.20 14.10
N PRO A 78 18.62 -3.99 15.43
CA PRO A 78 19.10 -5.01 16.37
C PRO A 78 17.99 -6.05 16.63
N TYR A 79 17.45 -6.63 15.55
CA TYR A 79 16.40 -7.62 15.59
C TYR A 79 17.00 -8.99 15.27
N GLU A 80 16.86 -9.94 16.21
CA GLU A 80 17.40 -11.30 16.07
C GLU A 80 16.46 -12.26 15.34
N GLY A 81 15.24 -11.83 15.01
CA GLY A 81 14.30 -12.65 14.26
C GLY A 81 14.66 -12.72 12.77
N GLN A 82 14.26 -13.81 12.12
CA GLN A 82 14.33 -13.88 10.66
C GLN A 82 13.30 -12.89 10.08
N PRO A 83 13.68 -12.06 9.09
CA PRO A 83 12.70 -11.40 8.25
C PRO A 83 11.71 -12.46 7.74
N SER A 84 10.41 -12.16 7.76
CA SER A 84 9.43 -13.05 7.14
C SER A 84 9.80 -13.20 5.66
N ASP A 85 9.97 -14.44 5.22
CA ASP A 85 10.14 -14.79 3.80
C ASP A 85 8.85 -14.56 2.99
N ASP A 86 7.76 -14.13 3.64
CA ASP A 86 6.40 -14.04 3.08
C ASP A 86 6.08 -12.70 2.42
N VAL A 87 7.06 -11.99 1.85
CA VAL A 87 6.75 -10.93 0.88
C VAL A 87 6.88 -11.54 -0.52
N PRO A 88 5.84 -12.24 -1.02
CA PRO A 88 5.94 -12.87 -2.33
C PRO A 88 6.12 -11.81 -3.41
N GLN A 89 7.13 -11.99 -4.26
CA GLN A 89 7.33 -11.15 -5.46
C GLN A 89 6.17 -11.27 -6.46
N CYS A 90 5.41 -12.36 -6.37
CA CYS A 90 4.21 -12.63 -7.16
C CYS A 90 3.13 -13.19 -6.23
N LYS A 91 1.98 -12.52 -6.18
CA LYS A 91 0.86 -12.92 -5.31
C LYS A 91 -0.34 -13.31 -6.15
N THR A 92 -0.78 -14.55 -6.01
CA THR A 92 -1.96 -15.08 -6.69
C THR A 92 -3.14 -15.13 -5.73
N TYR A 93 -4.29 -14.61 -6.18
CA TYR A 93 -5.54 -14.65 -5.43
C TYR A 93 -6.44 -15.75 -6.00
N THR A 94 -6.46 -16.90 -5.34
CA THR A 94 -7.25 -18.08 -5.73
C THR A 94 -8.67 -18.08 -5.17
N PHE A 95 -8.96 -17.21 -4.21
CA PHE A 95 -10.27 -17.09 -3.56
C PHE A 95 -10.80 -18.41 -2.97
N ASP A 96 -9.91 -19.27 -2.48
CA ASP A 96 -10.20 -20.54 -1.80
C ASP A 96 -10.37 -20.41 -0.27
N THR A 97 -10.26 -19.19 0.23
CA THR A 97 -10.35 -18.88 1.67
C THR A 97 -11.79 -18.61 2.10
N PRO A 98 -12.13 -18.81 3.39
CA PRO A 98 -13.49 -18.54 3.90
C PRO A 98 -13.88 -17.06 3.90
N SER A 99 -12.92 -16.16 3.67
CA SER A 99 -13.09 -14.71 3.63
C SER A 99 -12.17 -14.10 2.58
N LEU A 100 -12.52 -12.91 2.08
CA LEU A 100 -11.65 -12.16 1.18
C LEU A 100 -10.31 -11.83 1.88
N PRO A 101 -9.19 -11.89 1.15
CA PRO A 101 -7.91 -11.37 1.58
C PRO A 101 -8.00 -9.92 2.07
N LEU A 102 -7.39 -9.62 3.22
CA LEU A 102 -7.52 -8.32 3.92
C LEU A 102 -6.96 -7.12 3.14
N GLU A 103 -6.14 -7.36 2.13
CA GLU A 103 -5.53 -6.30 1.32
C GLU A 103 -6.43 -5.83 0.17
N LEU A 104 -7.49 -6.59 -0.14
CA LEU A 104 -8.48 -6.19 -1.13
C LEU A 104 -9.33 -5.04 -0.60
N LEU A 105 -9.66 -4.12 -1.50
CA LEU A 105 -10.40 -2.91 -1.22
C LEU A 105 -11.61 -2.81 -2.12
N THR A 106 -12.65 -2.19 -1.60
CA THR A 106 -13.80 -1.70 -2.36
C THR A 106 -13.78 -0.18 -2.37
N LEU A 107 -14.52 0.44 -3.29
CA LEU A 107 -14.72 1.89 -3.26
C LEU A 107 -15.90 2.23 -2.35
N ARG A 108 -15.65 3.10 -1.35
CA ARG A 108 -16.65 3.63 -0.42
C ARG A 108 -17.28 2.53 0.46
N ASN A 109 -18.59 2.56 0.65
CA ASN A 109 -19.29 1.57 1.46
C ASN A 109 -19.72 0.42 0.55
N HIS A 110 -19.27 -0.77 0.91
CA HIS A 110 -19.72 -1.98 0.26
C HIS A 110 -20.92 -2.57 1.01
N ARG A 111 -21.90 -3.09 0.27
CA ARG A 111 -23.02 -3.85 0.84
C ARG A 111 -22.91 -5.31 0.43
N ASP A 112 -23.23 -6.22 1.34
CA ASP A 112 -23.06 -7.69 1.17
C ASP A 112 -23.71 -8.32 -0.08
N HIS A 113 -24.55 -7.59 -0.81
CA HIS A 113 -25.20 -8.08 -2.04
C HIS A 113 -24.49 -7.65 -3.35
N GLU A 114 -23.38 -6.91 -3.26
CA GLU A 114 -22.68 -6.38 -4.44
C GLU A 114 -21.45 -7.22 -4.81
N LEU A 115 -20.99 -8.06 -3.89
CA LEU A 115 -19.86 -8.96 -4.05
C LEU A 115 -20.13 -10.23 -3.24
N GLU A 116 -19.94 -11.38 -3.87
CA GLU A 116 -20.01 -12.68 -3.19
C GLU A 116 -18.72 -13.47 -3.41
N LEU A 117 -18.18 -14.02 -2.33
CA LEU A 117 -17.08 -14.98 -2.36
C LEU A 117 -17.65 -16.40 -2.41
N HIS A 118 -17.33 -17.13 -3.48
CA HIS A 118 -17.71 -18.52 -3.66
C HIS A 118 -16.44 -19.39 -3.54
N ALA A 119 -16.03 -19.68 -2.30
CA ALA A 119 -14.73 -20.29 -2.02
C ALA A 119 -14.57 -21.70 -2.61
N GLU A 120 -15.64 -22.49 -2.64
CA GLU A 120 -15.63 -23.83 -3.26
C GLU A 120 -15.45 -23.78 -4.79
N GLU A 121 -15.84 -22.65 -5.40
CA GLU A 121 -15.72 -22.41 -6.85
C GLU A 121 -14.46 -21.62 -7.20
N HIS A 122 -13.68 -21.15 -6.21
CA HIS A 122 -12.48 -20.33 -6.41
C HIS A 122 -12.74 -19.00 -7.14
N ILE A 123 -13.93 -18.40 -6.93
CA ILE A 123 -14.31 -17.15 -7.60
C ILE A 123 -14.84 -16.09 -6.64
N VAL A 124 -14.69 -14.84 -7.06
CA VAL A 124 -15.45 -13.71 -6.54
C VAL A 124 -16.39 -13.22 -7.63
N ARG A 125 -17.67 -13.13 -7.29
CA ARG A 125 -18.70 -12.58 -8.17
C ARG A 125 -18.92 -11.11 -7.83
N LEU A 126 -18.80 -10.24 -8.82
CA LEU A 126 -19.17 -8.83 -8.72
C LEU A 126 -20.50 -8.61 -9.44
N PHE A 127 -21.47 -8.02 -8.74
CA PHE A 127 -22.79 -7.72 -9.33
C PHE A 127 -22.79 -6.31 -9.90
N HIS A 128 -23.14 -6.17 -11.18
CA HIS A 128 -23.21 -4.89 -11.88
C HIS A 128 -24.02 -3.83 -11.10
N ARG A 129 -23.53 -2.58 -11.14
CA ARG A 129 -24.16 -1.38 -10.58
C ARG A 129 -24.35 -0.33 -11.66
N CYS A 130 -25.35 0.54 -11.46
CA CYS A 130 -25.58 1.66 -12.37
C CYS A 130 -24.47 2.72 -12.31
N ASP A 131 -23.72 2.77 -11.20
CA ASP A 131 -22.61 3.70 -11.03
C ASP A 131 -21.35 3.19 -11.75
N SER A 132 -20.72 4.06 -12.52
CA SER A 132 -19.43 3.81 -13.16
C SER A 132 -18.26 4.28 -12.30
N LEU A 133 -17.03 3.95 -12.69
CA LEU A 133 -15.80 4.43 -12.02
C LEU A 133 -15.61 5.95 -12.10
N LYS A 134 -16.36 6.65 -12.96
CA LYS A 134 -16.33 8.12 -13.07
C LYS A 134 -17.26 8.79 -12.05
N ASP A 135 -18.22 8.02 -11.52
CA ASP A 135 -19.27 8.55 -10.68
C ASP A 135 -18.83 8.63 -9.21
N CYS A 136 -19.52 9.48 -8.46
CA CYS A 136 -19.36 9.56 -7.01
C CYS A 136 -20.14 8.48 -6.24
N GLY A 137 -20.72 7.49 -6.93
CA GLY A 137 -21.59 6.43 -6.38
C GLY A 137 -20.85 5.18 -5.89
N GLU A 138 -21.48 4.02 -5.88
CA GLU A 138 -20.91 2.76 -5.35
C GLU A 138 -20.77 1.74 -6.49
N PRO A 139 -19.72 1.85 -7.33
CA PRO A 139 -19.50 0.92 -8.43
C PRO A 139 -19.10 -0.46 -7.90
N ALA A 140 -19.43 -1.51 -8.66
CA ALA A 140 -18.93 -2.85 -8.39
C ALA A 140 -17.42 -2.91 -8.67
N TYR A 141 -16.61 -2.80 -7.62
CA TYR A 141 -15.17 -2.65 -7.75
C TYR A 141 -14.44 -3.35 -6.61
N LEU A 142 -13.46 -4.16 -6.98
CA LEU A 142 -12.55 -4.85 -6.08
C LEU A 142 -11.12 -4.57 -6.55
N ALA A 143 -10.27 -4.08 -5.66
CA ALA A 143 -8.95 -3.59 -6.03
C ALA A 143 -7.87 -3.92 -5.01
N LEU A 144 -6.64 -3.72 -5.45
CA LEU A 144 -5.41 -3.87 -4.69
C LEU A 144 -4.61 -2.57 -4.80
N ARG A 145 -3.74 -2.31 -3.83
CA ARG A 145 -2.77 -1.20 -3.94
C ARG A 145 -1.63 -1.63 -4.85
N GLN A 146 -1.29 -0.81 -5.85
CA GLN A 146 -0.05 -0.99 -6.60
C GLN A 146 1.15 -0.65 -5.68
N GLN A 147 2.03 -1.62 -5.43
CA GLN A 147 3.16 -1.49 -4.50
C GLN A 147 4.52 -1.30 -5.20
N HIS A 148 4.58 -1.53 -6.51
CA HIS A 148 5.81 -1.51 -7.29
C HIS A 148 5.62 -0.75 -8.60
N TRP A 149 6.68 -0.05 -9.05
CA TRP A 149 6.69 0.62 -10.35
C TRP A 149 6.73 -0.38 -11.52
N ASN A 150 7.49 -1.46 -11.36
CA ASN A 150 7.57 -2.55 -12.32
C ASN A 150 6.73 -3.71 -11.77
N CYS A 151 5.55 -3.91 -12.34
CA CYS A 151 4.63 -4.98 -11.95
C CYS A 151 3.75 -5.36 -13.14
N GLU A 152 3.18 -6.56 -13.05
CA GLU A 152 2.21 -7.08 -13.99
C GLU A 152 0.97 -7.53 -13.22
N PHE A 153 -0.22 -7.28 -13.79
CA PHE A 153 -1.49 -7.69 -13.23
C PHE A 153 -2.23 -8.50 -14.27
N GLU A 154 -2.64 -9.71 -13.88
CA GLU A 154 -3.44 -10.58 -14.73
C GLU A 154 -4.69 -11.02 -13.96
N THR A 155 -5.79 -11.20 -14.68
CA THR A 155 -7.02 -11.75 -14.13
C THR A 155 -7.77 -12.55 -15.18
N SER A 156 -8.53 -13.53 -14.73
CA SER A 156 -9.49 -14.26 -15.56
C SER A 156 -10.88 -13.97 -15.03
N PHE A 157 -11.80 -13.57 -15.92
CA PHE A 157 -13.18 -13.29 -15.55
C PHE A 157 -14.14 -13.76 -16.65
N ILE A 158 -15.34 -14.14 -16.24
CA ILE A 158 -16.42 -14.56 -17.13
C ILE A 158 -17.52 -13.50 -17.04
N PRO A 159 -17.65 -12.60 -18.03
CA PRO A 159 -18.68 -11.59 -18.01
C PRO A 159 -20.05 -12.17 -18.41
N HIS A 160 -21.09 -11.75 -17.70
CA HIS A 160 -22.49 -11.99 -18.05
C HIS A 160 -23.20 -10.66 -18.27
N PHE A 161 -23.24 -10.20 -19.52
CA PHE A 161 -23.83 -8.92 -19.90
C PHE A 161 -25.31 -9.05 -20.26
N CYS A 162 -26.13 -8.12 -19.77
CA CYS A 162 -27.56 -8.04 -20.05
C CYS A 162 -27.87 -6.98 -21.11
N LYS A 163 -27.03 -5.96 -21.24
CA LYS A 163 -27.15 -4.86 -22.21
C LYS A 163 -25.85 -4.70 -22.99
N GLU A 164 -25.95 -4.14 -24.20
CA GLU A 164 -24.78 -3.80 -25.02
C GLU A 164 -23.85 -2.78 -24.36
N SER A 165 -24.36 -1.96 -23.45
CA SER A 165 -23.58 -0.95 -22.72
C SER A 165 -22.82 -1.51 -21.52
N ASP A 166 -23.06 -2.77 -21.13
CA ASP A 166 -22.43 -3.35 -19.95
C ASP A 166 -20.93 -3.59 -20.22
N CYS A 167 -20.10 -3.31 -19.23
CA CYS A 167 -18.65 -3.49 -19.32
C CYS A 167 -18.07 -4.08 -18.03
N ALA A 168 -17.02 -4.87 -18.16
CA ALA A 168 -16.23 -5.43 -17.06
C ALA A 168 -14.77 -5.55 -17.49
N GLY A 169 -13.83 -5.40 -16.55
CA GLY A 169 -12.40 -5.53 -16.83
C GLY A 169 -11.52 -5.02 -15.68
N ILE A 170 -10.23 -4.89 -15.96
CA ILE A 170 -9.25 -4.23 -15.08
C ILE A 170 -9.23 -2.74 -15.42
N ALA A 171 -9.15 -1.89 -14.39
CA ALA A 171 -9.08 -0.44 -14.50
C ALA A 171 -7.93 0.11 -13.66
#